data_AF-A0A9X8QLA8-F1
#
_entry.id   AF-A0A9X8QLA8-F1
#
_cell.length_a   1.000
_cell.length_b   1.000
_cell.length_c   1.000
_cell.angle_alpha   90.00
_cell.angle_beta   90.00
_cell.angle_gamma   90.00
#
_symmetry.space_group_name_H-M   'P 1'
#
loop_
_entity.id
_entity.type
_entity.pdbx_description
1 polymer ?
#
loop_
_entity_poly.entity_id
_entity_poly.type
_entity_poly.pdbx_seq_one_letter_code
_entity_poly.pdbx_strand_id
1 'polypeptide(L)'
;MMNGQSLYKLLSGSPRLPKPWEDTYQDAQRFIAWADAIPESTPRSLLPMVWAVKDRLTYQDGGGLNGFLKEYGLTKKGWKALNQLSIEHVVSIYRYFASRGETAWPARLAKPIDAIRESAIEPSPALLITLADADISLEGVNPPYDEDWKLMIKALATELSDKDLSVCAQAVADAILVRDYINGGDVDITRSTTWPEMTAMARRYIEEMSLDIEDPEEQDVIEAPQNLNRVVPTPGGQDFLVDANTGLEVVRLLTHQDFIDESDQMGHCIGRWNGKIQHGYFNKHVNGEGAFYSFRRPGERRPIATLELGCLDGDWRVCQVRGPSNRDPGPDANDLAARLREAHQVGGCMKESTIEFINPIANQNYSLERTYSRYF
;
A
#
# COMPACT_ATOMS: atom_id res chain seq x y z
N MET A 1 37.82 -6.36 18.73
CA MET A 1 36.37 -6.63 18.83
C MET A 1 35.68 -5.30 19.17
N MET A 2 34.62 -4.90 18.46
CA MET A 2 33.96 -3.61 18.70
C MET A 2 33.13 -3.68 19.99
N ASN A 3 33.48 -2.88 21.00
CA ASN A 3 32.76 -2.82 22.27
C ASN A 3 31.53 -1.87 22.19
N GLY A 4 30.67 -1.89 23.22
CA GLY A 4 29.46 -1.08 23.27
C GLY A 4 29.72 0.43 23.08
N GLN A 5 30.83 0.93 23.61
CA GLN A 5 31.25 2.33 23.41
C GLN A 5 31.54 2.66 21.95
N SER A 6 32.28 1.79 21.26
CA SER A 6 32.64 1.99 19.85
C SER A 6 31.40 1.92 18.97
N LEU A 7 30.49 0.99 19.26
CA LEU A 7 29.23 0.85 18.54
C LEU A 7 28.30 2.05 18.78
N TYR A 8 28.20 2.57 20.00
CA TYR A 8 27.41 3.76 20.27
C TYR A 8 27.91 4.99 19.51
N LYS A 9 29.22 5.17 19.41
CA LYS A 9 29.82 6.24 18.58
C LYS A 9 29.40 6.14 17.12
N LEU A 10 29.40 4.92 16.59
CA LEU A 10 28.94 4.65 15.22
C LEU A 10 27.45 4.98 15.06
N LEU A 11 26.60 4.52 15.98
CA LEU A 11 25.15 4.77 15.97
C LEU A 11 24.79 6.25 16.06
N SER A 12 25.45 6.98 16.97
CA SER A 12 25.22 8.40 17.17
C SER A 12 25.85 9.28 16.08
N GLY A 13 26.72 8.73 15.24
CA GLY A 13 27.53 9.49 14.29
C GLY A 13 28.52 10.44 14.97
N SER A 14 28.76 10.28 16.28
CA SER A 14 29.64 11.13 17.07
C SER A 14 30.97 10.42 17.35
N PRO A 15 32.13 11.09 17.15
CA PRO A 15 33.43 10.50 17.48
C PRO A 15 33.66 10.37 19.00
N ARG A 16 32.86 11.09 19.81
CA ARG A 16 32.95 11.09 21.28
C ARG A 16 31.68 10.55 21.93
N LEU A 17 31.85 10.00 23.13
CA LEU A 17 30.72 9.70 23.99
C LEU A 17 30.14 11.00 24.58
N PRO A 18 28.83 11.01 24.88
CA PRO A 18 28.22 12.13 25.56
C PRO A 18 28.75 12.27 26.98
N LYS A 19 28.75 13.51 27.48
CA LYS A 19 29.20 13.84 28.85
C LYS A 19 28.02 13.79 29.83
N PRO A 20 28.25 13.62 31.15
CA PRO A 20 27.17 13.41 32.13
C PRO A 20 26.05 14.46 32.17
N TRP A 21 26.32 15.68 31.71
CA TRP A 21 25.37 16.79 31.66
C TRP A 21 24.65 16.94 30.31
N GLU A 22 24.91 16.06 29.34
CA GLU A 22 24.23 16.05 28.04
C GLU A 22 23.00 15.13 28.11
N ASP A 23 21.88 15.53 27.50
CA ASP A 23 20.61 14.80 27.58
C ASP A 23 20.70 13.35 27.08
N THR A 24 21.59 13.08 26.13
CA THR A 24 21.83 11.75 25.55
C THR A 24 22.71 10.84 26.40
N TYR A 25 23.28 11.34 27.51
CA TYR A 25 24.20 10.57 28.34
C TYR A 25 23.59 9.30 28.90
N GLN A 26 22.38 9.40 29.47
CA GLN A 26 21.70 8.26 30.08
C GLN A 26 21.41 7.17 29.06
N ASP A 27 20.95 7.56 27.87
CA ASP A 27 20.70 6.62 26.78
C ASP A 27 21.99 5.98 26.26
N ALA A 28 23.09 6.74 26.19
CA ALA A 28 24.39 6.19 25.87
C ALA A 28 24.84 5.14 26.88
N GLN A 29 24.73 5.42 28.17
CA GLN A 29 25.11 4.46 29.22
C GLN A 29 24.23 3.20 29.18
N ARG A 30 22.91 3.36 28.99
CA ARG A 30 21.98 2.24 28.83
C ARG A 30 22.35 1.37 27.64
N PHE A 31 22.61 1.99 26.48
CA PHE A 31 23.02 1.26 25.29
C PHE A 31 24.34 0.52 25.51
N ILE A 32 25.36 1.18 26.05
CA ILE A 32 26.70 0.60 26.26
C ILE A 32 26.60 -0.60 27.22
N ALA A 33 25.97 -0.41 28.38
CA ALA A 33 25.80 -1.48 29.37
C ALA A 33 25.01 -2.66 28.79
N TRP A 34 23.94 -2.39 28.04
CA TRP A 34 23.17 -3.41 27.35
C TRP A 34 24.02 -4.16 26.31
N ALA A 35 24.69 -3.45 25.41
CA ALA A 35 25.49 -4.03 24.34
C ALA A 35 26.66 -4.87 24.89
N ASP A 36 27.29 -4.43 25.98
CA ASP A 36 28.38 -5.16 26.60
C ASP A 36 27.89 -6.41 27.35
N ALA A 37 26.63 -6.44 27.80
CA ALA A 37 26.01 -7.61 28.44
C ALA A 37 25.53 -8.68 27.44
N ILE A 38 25.37 -8.35 26.15
CA ILE A 38 24.97 -9.33 25.13
C ILE A 38 26.09 -10.35 24.90
N PRO A 39 25.78 -11.67 24.91
CA PRO A 39 26.77 -12.72 24.66
C PRO A 39 27.51 -12.56 23.33
N GLU A 40 28.78 -12.94 23.30
CA GLU A 40 29.62 -12.89 22.08
C GLU A 40 29.09 -13.80 20.94
N SER A 41 28.22 -14.76 21.25
CA SER A 41 27.54 -15.60 20.26
C SER A 41 26.57 -14.80 19.36
N THR A 42 26.12 -13.62 19.79
CA THR A 42 25.29 -12.74 18.97
C THR A 42 26.17 -11.88 18.06
N PRO A 43 25.95 -11.90 16.73
CA PRO A 43 26.70 -11.06 15.81
C PRO A 43 26.58 -9.58 16.18
N ARG A 44 27.72 -8.93 16.45
CA ARG A 44 27.77 -7.52 16.87
C ARG A 44 27.15 -6.57 15.83
N SER A 45 27.17 -6.94 14.55
CA SER A 45 26.54 -6.19 13.46
C SER A 45 25.03 -6.05 13.61
N LEU A 46 24.36 -6.98 14.29
CA LEU A 46 22.90 -6.97 14.45
C LEU A 46 22.42 -6.20 15.68
N LEU A 47 23.31 -5.82 16.60
CA LEU A 47 22.93 -5.12 17.82
C LEU A 47 22.12 -3.83 17.59
N PRO A 48 22.36 -3.00 16.55
CA PRO A 48 21.47 -1.88 16.25
C PRO A 48 20.02 -2.31 15.95
N MET A 49 19.84 -3.44 15.26
CA MET A 49 18.52 -3.99 14.96
C MET A 49 17.84 -4.47 16.23
N VAL A 50 18.57 -5.24 17.04
CA VAL A 50 18.09 -5.76 18.33
C VAL A 50 17.72 -4.59 19.25
N TRP A 51 18.53 -3.53 19.32
CA TRP A 51 18.27 -2.35 20.13
C TRP A 51 16.94 -1.66 19.76
N ALA A 52 16.66 -1.55 18.46
CA ALA A 52 15.45 -0.90 17.95
C ALA A 52 14.15 -1.63 18.35
N VAL A 53 14.21 -2.96 18.51
CA VAL A 53 13.05 -3.79 18.83
C VAL A 53 13.15 -4.51 20.17
N LYS A 54 14.14 -4.19 21.02
CA LYS A 54 14.47 -4.91 22.26
C LYS A 54 13.28 -5.14 23.20
N ASP A 55 12.34 -4.19 23.23
CA ASP A 55 11.17 -4.21 24.08
C ASP A 55 10.07 -5.16 23.54
N ARG A 56 10.21 -5.63 22.30
CA ARG A 56 9.34 -6.58 21.62
C ARG A 56 9.93 -7.99 21.54
N LEU A 57 11.19 -8.17 21.91
CA LEU A 57 11.85 -9.48 21.85
C LEU A 57 11.60 -10.27 23.13
N THR A 58 11.21 -11.53 22.99
CA THR A 58 11.08 -12.48 24.11
C THR A 58 12.43 -12.84 24.74
N TYR A 59 13.50 -12.84 23.95
CA TYR A 59 14.89 -13.01 24.40
C TYR A 59 15.79 -12.03 23.65
N GLN A 60 16.77 -11.44 24.35
CA GLN A 60 17.59 -10.34 23.81
C GLN A 60 18.81 -10.82 23.00
N ASP A 61 19.00 -12.13 22.82
CA ASP A 61 19.96 -12.67 21.89
C ASP A 61 19.41 -12.63 20.45
N GLY A 62 20.27 -12.79 19.43
CA GLY A 62 19.84 -12.80 18.03
C GLY A 62 18.75 -13.85 17.68
N GLY A 63 18.48 -14.81 18.58
CA GLY A 63 17.41 -15.79 18.46
C GLY A 63 16.01 -15.17 18.57
N GLY A 64 15.84 -14.17 19.45
CA GLY A 64 14.59 -13.43 19.58
C GLY A 64 14.28 -12.57 18.33
N LEU A 65 15.31 -11.92 17.77
CA LEU A 65 15.16 -11.11 16.56
C LEU A 65 14.72 -11.95 15.36
N ASN A 66 15.27 -13.14 15.19
CA ASN A 66 14.85 -14.05 14.11
C ASN A 66 13.38 -14.48 14.26
N GLY A 67 12.93 -14.77 15.49
CA GLY A 67 11.52 -15.05 15.77
C GLY A 67 10.62 -13.88 15.40
N PHE A 68 10.96 -12.69 15.89
CA PHE A 68 10.24 -11.45 15.58
C PHE A 68 10.16 -11.22 14.06
N LEU A 69 11.27 -11.29 13.32
CA LEU A 69 11.27 -11.03 11.88
C LEU A 69 10.56 -12.11 11.07
N LYS A 70 10.53 -13.37 11.54
CA LYS A 70 9.73 -14.44 10.91
C LYS A 70 8.24 -14.18 10.98
N GLU A 71 7.75 -13.59 12.07
CA GLU A 71 6.34 -13.16 12.17
C GLU A 71 5.99 -12.10 11.09
N TYR A 72 7.00 -11.39 10.59
CA TYR A 72 6.88 -10.42 9.49
C TYR A 72 7.38 -10.98 8.14
N GLY A 73 7.46 -12.30 7.98
CA GLY A 73 7.71 -12.96 6.71
C GLY A 73 9.17 -13.24 6.35
N LEU A 74 10.14 -12.97 7.25
CA LEU A 74 11.55 -13.22 6.93
C LEU A 74 11.84 -14.73 6.81
N THR A 75 12.37 -15.15 5.66
CA THR A 75 12.75 -16.56 5.45
C THR A 75 14.08 -16.93 6.11
N LYS A 76 14.38 -18.24 6.21
CA LYS A 76 15.70 -18.73 6.66
C LYS A 76 16.84 -18.24 5.75
N LYS A 77 16.59 -18.07 4.45
CA LYS A 77 17.58 -17.58 3.49
C LYS A 77 17.78 -16.07 3.68
N GLY A 78 16.69 -15.32 3.82
CA GLY A 78 16.75 -13.90 4.13
C GLY A 78 17.47 -13.60 5.43
N TRP A 79 17.18 -14.36 6.49
CA TRP A 79 17.93 -14.29 7.75
C TRP A 79 19.44 -14.45 7.55
N LYS A 80 19.87 -15.41 6.70
CA LYS A 80 21.29 -15.60 6.40
C LYS A 80 21.90 -14.39 5.69
N ALA A 81 21.17 -13.76 4.76
CA ALA A 81 21.61 -12.55 4.07
C ALA A 81 21.67 -11.33 5.01
N LEU A 82 20.71 -11.17 5.90
CA LEU A 82 20.73 -10.14 6.95
C LEU A 82 21.96 -10.25 7.85
N ASN A 83 22.36 -11.49 8.19
CA ASN A 83 23.58 -11.76 8.97
C ASN A 83 24.88 -11.46 8.20
N GLN A 84 24.83 -11.28 6.89
CA GLN A 84 25.99 -10.92 6.07
C GLN A 84 26.23 -9.40 6.01
N LEU A 85 25.27 -8.59 6.47
CA LEU A 85 25.42 -7.14 6.51
C LEU A 85 26.57 -6.74 7.47
N SER A 86 27.41 -5.82 6.99
CA SER A 86 28.42 -5.17 7.83
C SER A 86 27.76 -4.31 8.91
N ILE A 87 28.50 -4.02 9.98
CA ILE A 87 27.98 -3.18 11.05
C ILE A 87 27.70 -1.76 10.56
N GLU A 88 28.48 -1.27 9.60
CA GLU A 88 28.31 0.02 8.93
C GLU A 88 26.99 0.07 8.15
N HIS A 89 26.65 -1.00 7.41
CA HIS A 89 25.38 -1.08 6.69
C HIS A 89 24.19 -1.03 7.64
N VAL A 90 24.22 -1.84 8.70
CA VAL A 90 23.13 -1.90 9.68
C VAL A 90 22.97 -0.55 10.41
N VAL A 91 24.07 0.10 10.78
CA VAL A 91 24.00 1.44 11.41
C VAL A 91 23.46 2.49 10.45
N SER A 92 23.85 2.44 9.17
CA SER A 92 23.34 3.38 8.16
C SER A 92 21.80 3.29 8.05
N ILE A 93 21.27 2.07 7.98
CA ILE A 93 19.82 1.85 7.92
C ILE A 93 19.13 2.26 9.22
N TYR A 94 19.70 1.90 10.38
CA TYR A 94 19.18 2.32 11.68
C TYR A 94 19.05 3.84 11.76
N ARG A 95 20.08 4.59 11.35
CA ARG A 95 20.08 6.05 11.41
C ARG A 95 19.04 6.66 10.47
N TYR A 96 18.90 6.11 9.26
CA TYR A 96 17.88 6.53 8.29
C TYR A 96 16.48 6.49 8.92
N PHE A 97 16.07 5.32 9.43
CA PHE A 97 14.73 5.16 9.99
C PHE A 97 14.56 5.83 11.36
N ALA A 98 15.59 5.84 12.21
CA ALA A 98 15.54 6.52 13.50
C ALA A 98 15.33 8.04 13.34
N SER A 99 15.93 8.67 12.33
CA SER A 99 15.72 10.09 12.04
C SER A 99 14.26 10.44 11.68
N ARG A 100 13.49 9.44 11.25
CA ARG A 100 12.07 9.53 10.90
C ARG A 100 11.15 9.11 12.05
N GLY A 101 11.71 8.77 13.21
CA GLY A 101 10.95 8.25 14.36
C GLY A 101 10.42 6.83 14.18
N GLU A 102 10.93 6.09 13.18
CA GLU A 102 10.44 4.74 12.87
C GLU A 102 11.16 3.68 13.72
N THR A 103 10.38 2.93 14.50
CA THR A 103 10.89 1.87 15.39
C THR A 103 10.74 0.46 14.81
N ALA A 104 9.97 0.31 13.73
CA ALA A 104 9.69 -0.98 13.09
C ALA A 104 10.57 -1.28 11.87
N TRP A 105 11.64 -0.51 11.66
CA TRP A 105 12.47 -0.64 10.47
C TRP A 105 13.06 -2.04 10.23
N PRO A 106 13.42 -2.87 11.24
CA PRO A 106 13.88 -4.22 10.97
C PRO A 106 12.81 -5.05 10.24
N ALA A 107 11.53 -4.85 10.56
CA ALA A 107 10.42 -5.52 9.90
C ALA A 107 10.21 -5.02 8.47
N ARG A 108 10.43 -3.73 8.19
CA ARG A 108 10.35 -3.17 6.82
C ARG A 108 11.35 -3.80 5.86
N LEU A 109 12.47 -4.32 6.37
CA LEU A 109 13.51 -4.95 5.56
C LEU A 109 13.27 -6.45 5.27
N ALA A 110 12.26 -7.07 5.89
CA ALA A 110 12.08 -8.52 5.83
C ALA A 110 11.94 -9.02 4.38
N LYS A 111 10.94 -8.50 3.65
CA LYS A 111 10.68 -8.89 2.24
C LYS A 111 11.78 -8.44 1.25
N PRO A 112 12.31 -7.20 1.34
CA PRO A 112 13.41 -6.76 0.49
C PRO A 112 14.63 -7.70 0.52
N ILE A 113 14.96 -8.24 1.69
CA ILE A 113 16.11 -9.13 1.83
C ILE A 113 15.92 -10.44 1.05
N ASP A 114 14.69 -10.98 1.03
CA ASP A 114 14.39 -12.18 0.25
C ASP A 114 14.49 -11.88 -1.26
N ALA A 115 13.94 -10.75 -1.72
CA ALA A 115 14.01 -10.33 -3.12
C ALA A 115 15.46 -10.11 -3.61
N ILE A 116 16.30 -9.46 -2.80
CA ILE A 116 17.74 -9.30 -3.09
C ILE A 116 18.42 -10.67 -3.19
N ARG A 117 18.07 -11.58 -2.27
CA ARG A 117 18.69 -12.90 -2.23
C ARG A 117 18.35 -13.72 -3.47
N GLU A 118 17.11 -13.69 -3.93
CA GLU A 118 16.65 -14.36 -5.14
C GLU A 118 17.28 -13.76 -6.40
N SER A 119 17.57 -12.46 -6.38
CA SER A 119 18.29 -11.75 -7.43
C SER A 119 19.81 -11.99 -7.41
N ALA A 120 20.33 -12.65 -6.37
CA ALA A 120 21.75 -12.95 -6.13
C ALA A 120 22.66 -11.70 -6.03
N ILE A 121 22.16 -10.64 -5.42
CA ILE A 121 22.87 -9.36 -5.27
C ILE A 121 23.36 -9.18 -3.83
N GLU A 122 24.45 -8.43 -3.65
CA GLU A 122 24.90 -8.00 -2.33
C GLU A 122 24.02 -6.85 -1.77
N PRO A 123 23.47 -6.99 -0.56
CA PRO A 123 22.57 -5.97 -0.01
C PRO A 123 23.32 -4.71 0.45
N SER A 124 23.07 -3.59 -0.24
CA SER A 124 23.49 -2.26 0.21
C SER A 124 22.37 -1.57 1.02
N PRO A 125 22.70 -0.63 1.92
CA PRO A 125 21.70 0.16 2.65
C PRO A 125 20.71 0.90 1.75
N ALA A 126 21.21 1.54 0.69
CA ALA A 126 20.39 2.31 -0.24
C ALA A 126 19.39 1.42 -0.99
N LEU A 127 19.84 0.24 -1.44
CA LEU A 127 18.98 -0.74 -2.10
C LEU A 127 17.90 -1.24 -1.14
N LEU A 128 18.28 -1.63 0.07
CA LEU A 128 17.35 -2.14 1.09
C LEU A 128 16.25 -1.13 1.44
N ILE A 129 16.61 0.14 1.64
CA ILE A 129 15.65 1.22 1.90
C ILE A 129 14.74 1.44 0.69
N THR A 130 15.31 1.51 -0.50
CA THR A 130 14.54 1.77 -1.73
C THR A 130 13.51 0.67 -1.98
N LEU A 131 13.91 -0.60 -1.86
CA LEU A 131 13.02 -1.73 -2.05
C LEU A 131 11.96 -1.83 -0.93
N ALA A 132 12.33 -1.50 0.31
CA ALA A 132 11.39 -1.48 1.45
C ALA A 132 10.31 -0.42 1.29
N ASP A 133 10.68 0.78 0.86
CA ASP A 133 9.72 1.89 0.69
C ASP A 133 8.88 1.75 -0.58
N ALA A 134 9.39 1.02 -1.58
CA ALA A 134 8.63 0.64 -2.76
C ALA A 134 7.79 -0.65 -2.57
N ASP A 135 7.85 -1.26 -1.38
CA ASP A 135 7.20 -2.53 -1.04
C ASP A 135 7.45 -3.65 -2.07
N ILE A 136 8.69 -3.74 -2.58
CA ILE A 136 9.07 -4.69 -3.62
C ILE A 136 9.25 -6.10 -3.02
N SER A 137 8.48 -7.05 -3.53
CA SER A 137 8.56 -8.48 -3.17
C SER A 137 8.31 -9.35 -4.40
N LEU A 138 9.06 -10.45 -4.52
CA LEU A 138 8.89 -11.46 -5.58
C LEU A 138 7.99 -12.62 -5.11
N GLU A 139 7.55 -12.59 -3.85
CA GLU A 139 6.74 -13.66 -3.28
C GLU A 139 5.37 -13.72 -3.97
N GLY A 140 5.04 -14.89 -4.54
CA GLY A 140 3.77 -15.11 -5.25
C GLY A 140 3.76 -14.67 -6.72
N VAL A 141 4.88 -14.16 -7.25
CA VAL A 141 4.99 -13.79 -8.66
C VAL A 141 5.31 -15.03 -9.52
N ASN A 142 4.40 -15.37 -10.44
CA ASN A 142 4.53 -16.49 -11.39
C ASN A 142 5.28 -16.04 -12.68
N PRO A 143 5.81 -16.96 -13.52
CA PRO A 143 6.54 -16.58 -14.74
C PRO A 143 5.56 -15.93 -15.74
N PRO A 144 5.89 -14.84 -16.48
CA PRO A 144 7.19 -14.24 -16.87
C PRO A 144 7.77 -13.14 -15.95
N TYR A 145 6.98 -12.58 -15.04
CA TYR A 145 7.34 -11.41 -14.25
C TYR A 145 8.49 -11.67 -13.24
N ASP A 146 8.67 -12.91 -12.78
CA ASP A 146 9.74 -13.28 -11.84
C ASP A 146 11.16 -12.95 -12.39
N GLU A 147 11.40 -13.13 -13.69
CA GLU A 147 12.71 -12.77 -14.26
C GLU A 147 12.85 -11.26 -14.45
N ASP A 148 11.79 -10.58 -14.88
CA ASP A 148 11.78 -9.14 -15.11
C ASP A 148 12.04 -8.34 -13.83
N TRP A 149 11.43 -8.76 -12.72
CA TRP A 149 11.71 -8.16 -11.43
C TRP A 149 13.15 -8.42 -10.96
N LYS A 150 13.71 -9.60 -11.20
CA LYS A 150 15.14 -9.85 -10.90
C LYS A 150 16.06 -8.97 -11.75
N LEU A 151 15.68 -8.67 -13.00
CA LEU A 151 16.41 -7.73 -13.86
C LEU A 151 16.29 -6.30 -13.33
N MET A 152 15.09 -5.88 -12.93
CA MET A 152 14.86 -4.59 -12.26
C MET A 152 15.72 -4.43 -11.01
N ILE A 153 15.71 -5.41 -10.11
CA ILE A 153 16.48 -5.35 -8.87
C ILE A 153 17.99 -5.29 -9.17
N LYS A 154 18.48 -6.02 -10.20
CA LYS A 154 19.88 -5.94 -10.65
C LYS A 154 20.24 -4.56 -11.19
N ALA A 155 19.42 -4.00 -12.08
CA ALA A 155 19.62 -2.67 -12.63
C ALA A 155 19.61 -1.60 -11.53
N LEU A 156 18.65 -1.69 -10.60
CA LEU A 156 18.55 -0.79 -9.45
C LEU A 156 19.76 -0.90 -8.53
N ALA A 157 20.24 -2.12 -8.25
CA ALA A 157 21.42 -2.31 -7.43
C ALA A 157 22.68 -1.70 -8.05
N THR A 158 22.84 -1.81 -9.37
CA THR A 158 23.92 -1.14 -10.10
C THR A 158 23.79 0.38 -10.02
N GLU A 159 22.57 0.91 -10.15
CA GLU A 159 22.33 2.36 -10.03
C GLU A 159 22.64 2.90 -8.61
N LEU A 160 22.44 2.08 -7.58
CA LEU A 160 22.57 2.48 -6.18
C LEU A 160 23.92 2.11 -5.53
N SER A 161 24.84 1.43 -6.24
CA SER A 161 26.04 0.82 -5.63
C SER A 161 26.93 1.80 -4.87
N ASP A 162 26.93 3.07 -5.26
CA ASP A 162 27.79 4.13 -4.70
C ASP A 162 27.01 5.40 -4.33
N LYS A 163 25.68 5.30 -4.24
CA LYS A 163 24.82 6.45 -3.96
C LYS A 163 24.54 6.60 -2.47
N ASP A 164 24.50 7.85 -2.03
CA ASP A 164 24.14 8.21 -0.67
C ASP A 164 22.64 8.00 -0.41
N LEU A 165 22.27 7.72 0.84
CA LEU A 165 20.87 7.50 1.23
C LEU A 165 19.95 8.72 0.98
N SER A 166 20.52 9.92 0.85
CA SER A 166 19.78 11.15 0.53
C SER A 166 19.04 11.10 -0.82
N VAL A 167 19.44 10.26 -1.77
CA VAL A 167 18.76 10.14 -3.07
C VAL A 167 17.66 9.06 -3.08
N CYS A 168 17.44 8.36 -1.97
CA CYS A 168 16.46 7.28 -1.91
C CYS A 168 15.04 7.75 -2.25
N ALA A 169 14.65 8.98 -1.93
CA ALA A 169 13.28 9.45 -2.20
C ALA A 169 12.89 9.40 -3.69
N GLN A 170 13.79 9.84 -4.57
CA GLN A 170 13.54 9.79 -6.02
C GLN A 170 13.65 8.36 -6.54
N ALA A 171 14.66 7.60 -6.07
CA ALA A 171 14.84 6.21 -6.47
C ALA A 171 13.65 5.31 -6.05
N VAL A 172 13.02 5.60 -4.91
CA VAL A 172 11.79 4.93 -4.46
C VAL A 172 10.63 5.22 -5.41
N ALA A 173 10.42 6.49 -5.77
CA ALA A 173 9.37 6.86 -6.71
C ALA A 173 9.59 6.19 -8.08
N ASP A 174 10.83 6.19 -8.58
CA ASP A 174 11.17 5.51 -9.83
C ASP A 174 11.01 3.99 -9.70
N ALA A 175 11.34 3.40 -8.56
CA ALA A 175 11.17 1.97 -8.33
C ALA A 175 9.71 1.54 -8.26
N ILE A 176 8.83 2.35 -7.66
CA ILE A 176 7.37 2.13 -7.71
C ILE A 176 6.88 2.17 -9.17
N LEU A 177 7.34 3.16 -9.93
CA LEU A 177 6.96 3.35 -11.32
C LEU A 177 7.41 2.20 -12.23
N VAL A 178 8.66 1.74 -12.09
CA VAL A 178 9.18 0.59 -12.85
C VAL A 178 8.50 -0.71 -12.43
N ARG A 179 8.23 -0.89 -11.14
CA ARG A 179 7.46 -2.02 -10.63
C ARG A 179 6.08 -2.10 -11.28
N ASP A 180 5.37 -0.97 -11.32
CA ASP A 180 4.01 -0.91 -11.86
C ASP A 180 4.01 -1.14 -13.37
N TYR A 181 4.99 -0.60 -14.10
CA TYR A 181 5.22 -0.91 -15.51
C TYR A 181 5.43 -2.42 -15.73
N ILE A 182 6.28 -3.07 -14.92
CA ILE A 182 6.53 -4.51 -15.07
C ILE A 182 5.26 -5.34 -14.85
N ASN A 183 4.42 -4.93 -13.91
CA ASN A 183 3.15 -5.61 -13.63
C ASN A 183 2.06 -5.34 -14.68
N GLY A 184 2.18 -4.25 -15.45
CA GLY A 184 1.19 -3.78 -16.42
C GLY A 184 0.99 -4.64 -17.66
N GLY A 185 1.90 -5.59 -17.92
CA GLY A 185 1.78 -6.58 -18.99
C GLY A 185 2.43 -6.14 -20.29
N ASP A 186 3.32 -7.02 -20.77
CA ASP A 186 4.21 -6.90 -21.93
C ASP A 186 5.36 -5.87 -21.79
N VAL A 187 6.49 -6.38 -21.30
CA VAL A 187 7.64 -5.60 -20.86
C VAL A 187 8.86 -6.07 -21.66
N ASP A 188 9.44 -5.19 -22.47
CA ASP A 188 10.64 -5.50 -23.25
C ASP A 188 11.90 -5.13 -22.46
N ILE A 189 12.19 -5.88 -21.39
CA ILE A 189 13.42 -5.73 -20.63
C ILE A 189 14.34 -6.93 -20.78
N THR A 190 15.63 -6.64 -20.88
CA THR A 190 16.68 -7.64 -21.07
C THR A 190 17.79 -7.42 -20.03
N ARG A 191 18.76 -8.33 -19.99
CA ARG A 191 19.92 -8.22 -19.09
C ARG A 191 20.78 -6.97 -19.32
N SER A 192 20.72 -6.37 -20.50
CA SER A 192 21.45 -5.14 -20.83
C SER A 192 20.67 -3.87 -20.52
N THR A 193 19.38 -3.97 -20.21
CA THR A 193 18.56 -2.81 -19.90
C THR A 193 19.03 -2.18 -18.59
N THR A 194 19.40 -0.90 -18.65
CA THR A 194 19.88 -0.11 -17.52
C THR A 194 18.72 0.50 -16.72
N TRP A 195 19.00 0.93 -15.49
CA TRP A 195 17.98 1.59 -14.65
C TRP A 195 17.37 2.85 -15.29
N PRO A 196 18.15 3.76 -15.91
CA PRO A 196 17.59 4.90 -16.61
C PRO A 196 16.68 4.51 -17.77
N GLU A 197 17.03 3.45 -18.53
CA GLU A 197 16.19 2.94 -19.62
C GLU A 197 14.87 2.37 -19.08
N MET A 198 14.92 1.54 -18.02
CA MET A 198 13.69 1.03 -17.37
C MET A 198 12.79 2.16 -16.88
N THR A 199 13.37 3.18 -16.27
CA THR A 199 12.63 4.36 -15.78
C THR A 199 12.00 5.13 -16.94
N ALA A 200 12.71 5.30 -18.06
CA ALA A 200 12.20 5.96 -19.25
C ALA A 200 11.05 5.17 -19.90
N MET A 201 11.17 3.85 -20.00
CA MET A 201 10.11 2.97 -20.52
C MET A 201 8.87 3.02 -19.65
N ALA A 202 9.04 2.93 -18.34
CA ALA A 202 7.92 3.01 -17.40
C ALA A 202 7.22 4.38 -17.40
N ARG A 203 7.98 5.47 -17.60
CA ARG A 203 7.39 6.82 -17.79
C ARG A 203 6.61 6.92 -19.09
N ARG A 204 7.15 6.40 -20.20
CA ARG A 204 6.45 6.33 -21.48
C ARG A 204 5.18 5.48 -21.40
N TYR A 205 5.24 4.33 -20.73
CA TYR A 205 4.06 3.50 -20.49
C TYR A 205 2.96 4.27 -19.77
N ILE A 206 3.30 5.05 -18.73
CA ILE A 206 2.33 5.91 -18.03
C ILE A 206 1.82 7.02 -18.94
N GLU A 207 2.68 7.64 -19.75
CA GLU A 207 2.29 8.65 -20.74
C GLU A 207 1.37 8.08 -21.82
N GLU A 208 1.66 6.89 -22.34
CA GLU A 208 0.84 6.16 -23.33
C GLU A 208 -0.51 5.75 -22.74
N MET A 209 -0.53 5.20 -21.51
CA MET A 209 -1.79 4.97 -20.78
C MET A 209 -2.57 6.27 -20.50
N SER A 210 -1.89 7.42 -20.46
CA SER A 210 -2.52 8.73 -20.31
C SER A 210 -2.96 9.33 -21.65
N LEU A 211 -2.42 8.86 -22.78
CA LEU A 211 -2.74 9.27 -24.16
C LEU A 211 -3.81 8.38 -24.80
N ASP A 212 -3.95 7.12 -24.36
CA ASP A 212 -5.12 6.27 -24.65
C ASP A 212 -6.41 6.81 -24.00
N ILE A 213 -6.29 7.82 -23.14
CA ILE A 213 -7.35 8.79 -22.89
C ILE A 213 -7.27 9.81 -24.04
N GLU A 214 -7.79 9.44 -25.21
CA GLU A 214 -7.86 10.36 -26.34
C GLU A 214 -8.56 11.66 -25.93
N ASP A 215 -7.85 12.79 -26.09
CA ASP A 215 -8.52 14.07 -26.31
C ASP A 215 -9.22 13.95 -27.68
N PRO A 216 -10.51 14.29 -27.80
CA PRO A 216 -11.34 13.90 -28.93
C PRO A 216 -11.06 14.80 -30.15
N GLU A 217 -10.29 14.33 -31.13
CA GLU A 217 -10.21 15.00 -32.43
C GLU A 217 -10.93 14.19 -33.54
N GLU A 218 -12.05 14.79 -33.98
CA GLU A 218 -12.73 14.64 -35.27
C GLU A 218 -13.29 13.25 -35.65
N GLN A 219 -14.35 12.85 -34.93
CA GLN A 219 -15.45 12.11 -35.57
C GLN A 219 -16.68 13.02 -35.68
N ASP A 220 -16.95 13.44 -36.92
CA ASP A 220 -18.11 14.14 -37.45
C ASP A 220 -18.91 15.05 -36.50
N VAL A 221 -18.77 16.35 -36.77
CA VAL A 221 -19.64 17.43 -36.26
C VAL A 221 -21.09 17.13 -36.64
N ILE A 222 -21.82 16.48 -35.74
CA ILE A 222 -23.27 16.65 -35.63
C ILE A 222 -23.45 17.83 -34.68
N GLU A 223 -23.88 18.98 -35.22
CA GLU A 223 -24.23 20.17 -34.45
C GLU A 223 -25.27 19.82 -33.37
N ALA A 224 -24.82 19.57 -32.15
CA ALA A 224 -25.66 19.46 -30.98
C ALA A 224 -25.91 20.88 -30.42
N PRO A 225 -27.16 21.32 -30.20
CA PRO A 225 -27.46 22.70 -29.87
C PRO A 225 -26.86 23.12 -28.52
N GLN A 226 -26.05 24.17 -28.53
CA GLN A 226 -25.59 24.88 -27.33
C GLN A 226 -26.72 25.77 -26.78
N ASN A 227 -27.28 25.42 -25.62
CA ASN A 227 -27.30 26.28 -24.43
C ASN A 227 -28.12 25.65 -23.28
N LEU A 228 -27.39 25.31 -22.20
CA LEU A 228 -27.67 25.64 -20.81
C LEU A 228 -29.12 26.04 -20.45
N ASN A 229 -29.87 25.10 -19.86
CA ASN A 229 -30.58 25.30 -18.59
C ASN A 229 -31.41 24.07 -18.17
N ARG A 230 -31.17 23.61 -16.93
CA ARG A 230 -32.15 22.98 -16.02
C ARG A 230 -32.68 21.59 -16.46
N VAL A 231 -32.47 20.47 -15.77
CA VAL A 231 -32.57 20.14 -14.34
C VAL A 231 -32.03 18.71 -14.17
N VAL A 232 -31.31 18.47 -13.07
CA VAL A 232 -30.82 17.19 -12.53
C VAL A 232 -31.94 16.14 -12.36
N PRO A 233 -31.79 14.89 -12.86
CA PRO A 233 -32.49 13.73 -12.31
C PRO A 233 -31.68 13.14 -11.15
N THR A 234 -32.40 12.89 -10.07
CA THR A 234 -31.98 12.65 -8.69
C THR A 234 -31.12 11.40 -8.41
N PRO A 235 -30.40 11.39 -7.27
CA PRO A 235 -29.60 10.27 -6.77
C PRO A 235 -30.46 9.03 -6.50
N GLY A 236 -29.86 7.85 -6.68
CA GLY A 236 -30.52 6.56 -6.50
C GLY A 236 -30.40 5.62 -7.71
N GLY A 237 -29.20 5.48 -8.28
CA GLY A 237 -28.92 4.31 -9.13
C GLY A 237 -29.36 3.05 -8.40
N GLN A 238 -30.07 2.15 -9.08
CA GLN A 238 -30.94 1.11 -8.50
C GLN A 238 -30.23 -0.01 -7.70
N ASP A 239 -29.07 0.25 -7.11
CA ASP A 239 -28.42 -0.55 -6.06
C ASP A 239 -28.41 0.26 -4.75
N PHE A 240 -29.62 0.57 -4.25
CA PHE A 240 -29.85 1.29 -2.99
C PHE A 240 -30.32 0.31 -1.92
N LEU A 241 -29.61 0.27 -0.79
CA LEU A 241 -29.94 -0.57 0.36
C LEU A 241 -30.02 0.30 1.61
N VAL A 242 -31.02 0.08 2.46
CA VAL A 242 -31.04 0.68 3.80
C VAL A 242 -30.48 -0.34 4.76
N ASP A 243 -29.40 0.01 5.46
CA ASP A 243 -28.87 -0.83 6.51
C ASP A 243 -29.81 -0.80 7.72
N ALA A 244 -30.41 -1.95 8.04
CA ALA A 244 -31.37 -2.05 9.14
C ALA A 244 -30.76 -1.79 10.53
N ASN A 245 -29.43 -1.93 10.67
CA ASN A 245 -28.73 -1.74 11.94
C ASN A 245 -28.40 -0.27 12.22
N THR A 246 -27.87 0.45 11.22
CA THR A 246 -27.42 1.85 11.35
C THR A 246 -28.44 2.85 10.82
N GLY A 247 -29.42 2.41 10.02
CA GLY A 247 -30.35 3.28 9.30
C GLY A 247 -29.72 4.06 8.15
N LEU A 248 -28.46 3.78 7.79
CA LEU A 248 -27.77 4.42 6.68
C LEU A 248 -28.23 3.86 5.33
N GLU A 249 -28.32 4.75 4.37
CA GLU A 249 -28.57 4.43 2.97
C GLU A 249 -27.24 4.13 2.28
N VAL A 250 -27.10 2.93 1.73
CA VAL A 250 -25.95 2.48 0.94
C VAL A 250 -26.30 2.58 -0.54
N VAL A 251 -25.46 3.25 -1.31
CA VAL A 251 -25.58 3.30 -2.77
C VAL A 251 -24.31 2.73 -3.38
N ARG A 252 -24.47 1.74 -4.26
CA ARG A 252 -23.36 1.25 -5.06
C ARG A 252 -23.04 2.24 -6.17
N LEU A 253 -21.76 2.51 -6.35
CA LEU A 253 -21.24 3.34 -7.43
C LEU A 253 -20.67 2.40 -8.49
N LEU A 254 -21.20 2.51 -9.71
CA LEU A 254 -20.95 1.54 -10.78
C LEU A 254 -19.65 1.84 -11.51
N THR A 255 -19.27 3.12 -11.57
CA THR A 255 -18.04 3.56 -12.20
C THR A 255 -17.11 4.21 -11.19
N HIS A 256 -15.81 4.22 -11.50
CA HIS A 256 -14.83 4.97 -10.74
C HIS A 256 -15.12 6.48 -10.78
N GLN A 257 -15.66 6.99 -11.89
CA GLN A 257 -16.02 8.40 -12.01
C GLN A 257 -17.14 8.79 -11.02
N ASP A 258 -18.13 7.94 -10.81
CA ASP A 258 -19.18 8.18 -9.79
C ASP A 258 -18.59 8.32 -8.38
N PHE A 259 -17.54 7.54 -8.08
CA PHE A 259 -16.83 7.59 -6.81
C PHE A 259 -16.00 8.87 -6.65
N ILE A 260 -15.38 9.36 -7.73
CA ILE A 260 -14.69 10.66 -7.74
C ILE A 260 -15.70 11.79 -7.51
N ASP A 261 -16.84 11.78 -8.21
CA ASP A 261 -17.85 12.83 -8.11
C ASP A 261 -18.45 12.92 -6.70
N GLU A 262 -18.68 11.79 -6.04
CA GLU A 262 -19.14 11.75 -4.64
C GLU A 262 -18.05 12.23 -3.67
N SER A 263 -16.78 11.89 -3.94
CA SER A 263 -15.63 12.36 -3.16
C SER A 263 -15.47 13.88 -3.21
N ASP A 264 -15.75 14.46 -4.38
CA ASP A 264 -15.72 15.90 -4.62
C ASP A 264 -16.80 16.64 -3.85
N GLN A 265 -18.00 16.07 -3.83
CA GLN A 265 -19.09 16.59 -3.01
C GLN A 265 -18.75 16.58 -1.52
N MET A 266 -17.90 15.67 -1.07
CA MET A 266 -17.44 15.61 0.32
C MET A 266 -16.21 16.47 0.62
N GLY A 267 -15.63 17.12 -0.40
CA GLY A 267 -14.46 17.98 -0.24
C GLY A 267 -13.25 17.22 0.29
N HIS A 268 -13.09 15.96 -0.13
CA HIS A 268 -11.94 15.14 0.22
C HIS A 268 -11.23 14.62 -1.04
N CYS A 269 -9.90 14.55 -0.99
CA CYS A 269 -9.04 14.35 -2.16
C CYS A 269 -8.99 12.91 -2.68
N ILE A 270 -9.97 12.09 -2.34
CA ILE A 270 -10.05 10.70 -2.79
C ILE A 270 -10.47 10.72 -4.25
N GLY A 271 -9.70 10.03 -5.10
CA GLY A 271 -9.91 10.02 -6.55
C GLY A 271 -9.46 11.30 -7.29
N ARG A 272 -8.99 12.35 -6.59
CA ARG A 272 -8.49 13.58 -7.23
C ARG A 272 -6.96 13.65 -7.34
N TRP A 273 -6.53 13.87 -8.57
CA TRP A 273 -5.22 14.40 -8.96
C TRP A 273 -4.98 15.77 -8.33
N ASN A 274 -3.85 15.94 -7.64
CA ASN A 274 -3.37 17.25 -7.21
C ASN A 274 -1.95 17.48 -7.74
N GLY A 275 -1.81 17.48 -9.07
CA GLY A 275 -0.79 18.17 -9.85
C GLY A 275 0.71 17.95 -9.58
N LYS A 276 1.14 17.26 -8.51
CA LYS A 276 2.56 17.13 -8.14
C LYS A 276 2.98 15.83 -7.46
N ILE A 277 2.08 15.00 -6.95
CA ILE A 277 2.44 13.68 -6.39
C ILE A 277 1.32 12.69 -6.69
N GLN A 278 1.63 11.68 -7.50
CA GLN A 278 0.81 10.50 -7.67
C GLN A 278 1.01 9.65 -6.41
N HIS A 279 0.05 9.67 -5.49
CA HIS A 279 -0.10 8.55 -4.57
C HIS A 279 -0.76 7.45 -5.39
N GLY A 280 0.05 6.59 -6.04
CA GLY A 280 -0.37 5.44 -6.86
C GLY A 280 -1.12 4.34 -6.08
N TYR A 281 -1.85 4.70 -5.03
CA TYR A 281 -2.66 3.78 -4.23
C TYR A 281 -4.03 3.51 -4.87
N PHE A 282 -4.41 4.21 -5.94
CA PHE A 282 -5.80 4.37 -6.35
C PHE A 282 -6.23 3.67 -7.65
N ASN A 283 -5.41 2.81 -8.27
CA ASN A 283 -5.83 2.12 -9.50
C ASN A 283 -5.43 0.64 -9.53
N LYS A 284 -6.24 -0.20 -8.89
CA LYS A 284 -6.32 -1.64 -9.22
C LYS A 284 -7.67 -2.04 -9.85
N HIS A 285 -8.47 -1.09 -10.34
CA HIS A 285 -9.87 -1.37 -10.70
C HIS A 285 -10.25 -1.06 -12.15
N VAL A 286 -9.31 -1.16 -13.09
CA VAL A 286 -9.62 -1.05 -14.53
C VAL A 286 -10.20 -2.36 -15.09
N ASN A 287 -10.11 -3.49 -14.37
CA ASN A 287 -10.59 -4.81 -14.83
C ASN A 287 -11.80 -5.39 -14.07
N GLY A 288 -12.53 -4.60 -13.26
CA GLY A 288 -13.78 -5.05 -12.63
C GLY A 288 -13.65 -5.83 -11.31
N GLU A 289 -12.48 -5.82 -10.66
CA GLU A 289 -12.20 -6.56 -9.41
C GLU A 289 -12.37 -5.73 -8.13
N GLY A 290 -13.17 -4.65 -8.17
CA GLY A 290 -13.43 -3.76 -7.04
C GLY A 290 -14.89 -3.36 -6.92
N ALA A 291 -15.26 -2.80 -5.76
CA ALA A 291 -16.61 -2.29 -5.52
C ALA A 291 -16.58 -0.96 -4.77
N PHE A 292 -17.34 0.00 -5.27
CA PHE A 292 -17.43 1.35 -4.71
C PHE A 292 -18.81 1.61 -4.13
N TYR A 293 -18.85 2.32 -3.01
CA TYR A 293 -20.10 2.69 -2.35
C TYR A 293 -20.04 4.10 -1.80
N SER A 294 -21.20 4.73 -1.67
CA SER A 294 -21.38 5.88 -0.80
C SER A 294 -22.52 5.68 0.20
N PHE A 295 -22.34 6.23 1.39
CA PHE A 295 -23.28 6.14 2.50
C PHE A 295 -23.95 7.49 2.70
N ARG A 296 -25.27 7.48 2.88
CA ARG A 296 -26.10 8.67 3.09
C ARG A 296 -26.98 8.47 4.31
N ARG A 297 -27.45 9.57 4.91
CA ARG A 297 -28.57 9.49 5.84
C ARG A 297 -29.89 9.44 5.08
N PRO A 298 -30.96 8.86 5.67
CA PRO A 298 -32.26 8.77 5.03
C PRO A 298 -32.74 10.08 4.41
N GLY A 299 -32.95 10.09 3.09
CA GLY A 299 -33.42 11.26 2.35
C GLY A 299 -32.41 12.39 2.14
N GLU A 300 -31.15 12.23 2.56
CA GLU A 300 -30.09 13.18 2.25
C GLU A 300 -29.46 12.87 0.90
N ARG A 301 -29.26 13.89 0.05
CA ARG A 301 -28.60 13.69 -1.26
C ARG A 301 -27.07 13.60 -1.16
N ARG A 302 -26.49 14.24 -0.14
CA ARG A 302 -25.04 14.34 0.02
C ARG A 302 -24.52 13.12 0.78
N PRO A 303 -23.47 12.45 0.30
CA PRO A 303 -22.83 11.38 1.06
C PRO A 303 -22.22 11.90 2.37
N ILE A 304 -22.28 11.04 3.38
CA ILE A 304 -21.58 11.20 4.65
C ILE A 304 -20.31 10.35 4.71
N ALA A 305 -20.19 9.37 3.80
CA ALA A 305 -18.98 8.60 3.60
C ALA A 305 -18.91 8.00 2.19
N THR A 306 -17.70 7.70 1.73
CA THR A 306 -17.42 6.79 0.62
C THR A 306 -16.63 5.58 1.10
N LEU A 307 -16.82 4.45 0.42
CA LEU A 307 -16.13 3.19 0.65
C LEU A 307 -15.58 2.65 -0.67
N GLU A 308 -14.34 2.20 -0.63
CA GLU A 308 -13.72 1.37 -1.67
C GLU A 308 -13.39 0.00 -1.11
N LEU A 309 -13.86 -1.02 -1.81
CA LEU A 309 -13.48 -2.41 -1.62
C LEU A 309 -12.62 -2.88 -2.79
N GLY A 310 -11.53 -3.55 -2.48
CA GLY A 310 -10.70 -4.23 -3.48
C GLY A 310 -10.69 -5.74 -3.25
N CYS A 311 -10.73 -6.50 -4.33
CA CYS A 311 -10.46 -7.93 -4.33
C CYS A 311 -9.02 -8.16 -4.80
N LEU A 312 -8.21 -8.84 -3.99
CA LEU A 312 -6.87 -9.28 -4.38
C LEU A 312 -6.77 -10.78 -4.13
N ASP A 313 -6.54 -11.55 -5.19
CA ASP A 313 -6.44 -13.03 -5.12
C ASP A 313 -7.66 -13.71 -4.47
N GLY A 314 -8.86 -13.14 -4.66
CA GLY A 314 -10.12 -13.64 -4.07
C GLY A 314 -10.37 -13.18 -2.63
N ASP A 315 -9.49 -12.37 -2.05
CA ASP A 315 -9.60 -11.80 -0.71
C ASP A 315 -10.07 -10.34 -0.78
N TRP A 316 -11.26 -10.08 -0.24
CA TRP A 316 -11.90 -8.77 -0.25
C TRP A 316 -11.50 -7.93 0.95
N ARG A 317 -11.11 -6.68 0.69
CA ARG A 317 -10.58 -5.76 1.70
C ARG A 317 -11.22 -4.39 1.61
N VAL A 318 -11.39 -3.75 2.77
CA VAL A 318 -11.69 -2.32 2.84
C VAL A 318 -10.40 -1.56 2.53
N CYS A 319 -10.30 -1.01 1.33
CA CYS A 319 -9.16 -0.17 0.94
C CYS A 319 -9.24 1.17 1.66
N GLN A 320 -10.44 1.75 1.71
CA GLN A 320 -10.69 3.02 2.40
C GLN A 320 -12.17 3.19 2.71
N VAL A 321 -12.43 3.88 3.82
CA VAL A 321 -13.74 4.39 4.20
C VAL A 321 -13.53 5.78 4.81
N ARG A 322 -14.14 6.80 4.20
CA ARG A 322 -13.81 8.21 4.51
C ARG A 322 -15.05 9.08 4.49
N GLY A 323 -15.13 9.99 5.44
CA GLY A 323 -16.13 11.04 5.51
C GLY A 323 -15.61 12.38 5.01
N PRO A 324 -16.44 13.44 5.07
CA PRO A 324 -16.12 14.77 4.58
C PRO A 324 -14.74 15.29 4.99
N SER A 325 -14.00 15.84 4.03
CA SER A 325 -12.63 16.34 4.21
C SER A 325 -11.65 15.30 4.79
N ASN A 326 -11.73 14.04 4.34
CA ASN A 326 -10.89 12.91 4.76
C ASN A 326 -11.03 12.52 6.23
N ARG A 327 -12.09 12.97 6.91
CA ARG A 327 -12.30 12.64 8.33
C ARG A 327 -12.78 11.20 8.46
N ASP A 328 -12.59 10.63 9.65
CA ASP A 328 -13.24 9.39 10.03
C ASP A 328 -14.77 9.59 9.96
N PRO A 329 -15.50 8.77 9.16
CA PRO A 329 -16.96 8.89 9.04
C PRO A 329 -17.71 8.36 10.27
N GLY A 330 -17.01 7.77 11.24
CA GLY A 330 -17.57 7.31 12.50
C GLY A 330 -17.85 5.80 12.52
N PRO A 331 -18.22 5.26 13.70
CA PRO A 331 -18.30 3.83 13.94
C PRO A 331 -19.33 3.12 13.05
N ASP A 332 -20.49 3.75 12.80
CA ASP A 332 -21.57 3.16 12.00
C ASP A 332 -21.15 2.92 10.55
N ALA A 333 -20.43 3.87 9.94
CA ALA A 333 -19.90 3.74 8.59
C ALA A 333 -18.77 2.69 8.50
N ASN A 334 -17.91 2.64 9.51
CA ASN A 334 -16.83 1.64 9.58
C ASN A 334 -17.37 0.21 9.75
N ASP A 335 -18.37 0.01 10.60
CA ASP A 335 -19.06 -1.28 10.78
C ASP A 335 -19.75 -1.74 9.48
N LEU A 336 -20.48 -0.83 8.83
CA LEU A 336 -21.15 -1.11 7.57
C LEU A 336 -20.16 -1.46 6.45
N ALA A 337 -19.01 -0.79 6.40
CA ALA A 337 -17.93 -1.12 5.47
C ALA A 337 -17.36 -2.53 5.70
N ALA A 338 -17.15 -2.92 6.97
CA ALA A 338 -16.67 -4.25 7.32
C ALA A 338 -17.66 -5.35 6.90
N ARG A 339 -18.97 -5.10 7.07
CA ARG A 339 -20.04 -6.02 6.66
C ARG A 339 -20.17 -6.15 5.15
N LEU A 340 -20.03 -5.04 4.40
CA LEU A 340 -20.03 -5.09 2.94
C LEU A 340 -18.81 -5.87 2.39
N ARG A 341 -17.63 -5.69 2.99
CA ARG A 341 -16.44 -6.49 2.67
C ARG A 341 -16.68 -7.99 2.91
N GLU A 342 -17.24 -8.35 4.06
CA GLU A 342 -17.56 -9.74 4.38
C GLU A 342 -18.57 -10.35 3.40
N ALA A 343 -19.60 -9.59 3.01
CA ALA A 343 -20.57 -10.02 2.02
C ALA A 343 -19.93 -10.33 0.66
N HIS A 344 -18.95 -9.54 0.23
CA HIS A 344 -18.18 -9.84 -0.99
C HIS A 344 -17.26 -11.06 -0.81
N GLN A 345 -16.66 -11.23 0.37
CA GLN A 345 -15.78 -12.36 0.68
C GLN A 345 -16.47 -13.73 0.54
N VAL A 346 -17.74 -13.81 0.94
CA VAL A 346 -18.54 -15.05 0.86
C VAL A 346 -19.18 -15.27 -0.52
N GLY A 347 -18.85 -14.44 -1.51
CA GLY A 347 -19.43 -14.51 -2.86
C GLY A 347 -20.88 -14.03 -2.91
N GLY A 348 -21.29 -13.14 -1.98
CA GLY A 348 -22.59 -12.51 -1.97
C GLY A 348 -22.87 -11.83 -3.30
N CYS A 349 -23.93 -12.25 -3.98
CA CYS A 349 -24.44 -11.59 -5.18
C CYS A 349 -25.77 -10.92 -4.86
N MET A 350 -25.98 -9.72 -5.40
CA MET A 350 -27.31 -9.13 -5.50
C MET A 350 -28.08 -9.96 -6.54
N LYS A 351 -29.16 -10.65 -6.12
CA LYS A 351 -30.08 -11.31 -7.04
C LYS A 351 -31.44 -10.64 -6.97
N GLU A 352 -31.91 -10.16 -8.11
CA GLU A 352 -33.30 -9.76 -8.30
C GLU A 352 -34.18 -11.02 -8.32
N SER A 353 -35.30 -10.98 -7.59
CA SER A 353 -36.36 -11.98 -7.74
C SER A 353 -37.71 -11.29 -7.84
N THR A 354 -38.41 -11.53 -8.94
CA THR A 354 -39.80 -11.10 -9.11
C THR A 354 -40.70 -12.15 -8.46
N ILE A 355 -41.44 -11.78 -7.42
CA ILE A 355 -42.50 -12.64 -6.90
C ILE A 355 -43.81 -12.16 -7.54
N GLU A 356 -44.34 -12.98 -8.44
CA GLU A 356 -45.65 -12.78 -9.01
C GLU A 356 -46.70 -13.46 -8.12
N PHE A 357 -47.73 -12.73 -7.71
CA PHE A 357 -48.90 -13.34 -7.09
C PHE A 357 -50.18 -12.81 -7.73
N ILE A 358 -51.08 -13.75 -7.97
CA ILE A 358 -52.40 -13.49 -8.55
C ILE A 358 -53.34 -13.23 -7.38
N ASN A 359 -53.94 -12.03 -7.32
CA ASN A 359 -55.04 -11.77 -6.41
C ASN A 359 -56.32 -12.40 -6.98
N PRO A 360 -56.87 -13.46 -6.35
CA PRO A 360 -57.96 -14.23 -6.95
C PRO A 360 -59.30 -13.49 -6.98
N ILE A 361 -59.41 -12.31 -6.35
CA ILE A 361 -60.66 -11.54 -6.27
C ILE A 361 -60.75 -10.46 -7.37
N ALA A 362 -59.61 -9.92 -7.82
CA ALA A 362 -59.56 -8.80 -8.77
C ALA A 362 -59.06 -9.18 -10.18
N ASN A 363 -58.59 -10.41 -10.38
CA ASN A 363 -57.97 -10.89 -11.63
C ASN A 363 -56.88 -9.93 -12.17
N GLN A 364 -56.18 -9.27 -11.25
CA GLN A 364 -55.08 -8.35 -11.53
C GLN A 364 -53.77 -9.00 -11.08
N ASN A 365 -52.80 -9.02 -11.99
CA ASN A 365 -51.43 -9.44 -11.69
C ASN A 365 -50.73 -8.32 -10.93
N TYR A 366 -50.22 -8.64 -9.74
CA TYR A 366 -49.32 -7.76 -9.02
C TYR A 366 -47.93 -8.38 -9.05
N SER A 367 -46.98 -7.66 -9.65
CA SER A 367 -45.55 -7.94 -9.47
C SER A 367 -45.07 -7.10 -8.29
N LEU A 368 -44.52 -7.75 -7.28
CA LEU A 368 -43.76 -7.06 -6.25
C LEU A 368 -42.28 -7.32 -6.55
N GLU A 369 -41.60 -6.32 -7.11
CA GLU A 369 -40.15 -6.31 -7.13
C GLU A 369 -39.68 -6.14 -5.69
N ARG A 370 -39.09 -7.20 -5.13
CA ARG A 370 -38.40 -7.13 -3.86
C ARG A 370 -36.97 -7.59 -4.06
N THR A 371 -36.04 -6.66 -3.87
CA THR A 371 -34.64 -6.97 -3.65
C THR A 371 -34.51 -7.57 -2.26
N TYR A 372 -34.23 -8.86 -2.18
CA TYR A 372 -33.87 -9.52 -0.93
C TYR A 372 -32.35 -9.71 -0.91
N SER A 373 -31.67 -9.11 0.07
CA SER A 373 -30.34 -9.53 0.45
C SER A 373 -30.47 -10.80 1.29
N ARG A 374 -30.15 -11.98 0.72
CA ARG A 374 -29.79 -13.13 1.56
C ARG A 374 -28.30 -13.00 1.85
N TYR A 375 -27.98 -12.50 3.04
CA TYR A 375 -26.67 -12.72 3.66
C TYR A 375 -26.55 -14.22 3.90
N PHE A 376 -25.54 -14.87 3.32
CA PHE A 376 -25.10 -16.21 3.73
C PHE A 376 -23.85 -16.05 4.59
#